data_AF-A0A6J1R5K7-F1
#
_entry.id   AF-A0A6J1R5K7-F1
#
_cell.length_a   1.000
_cell.length_b   1.000
_cell.length_c   1.000
_cell.angle_alpha   90.00
_cell.angle_beta   90.00
_cell.angle_gamma   90.00
#
_symmetry.space_group_name_H-M   'P 1'
#
loop_
_entity.id
_entity.type
_entity.pdbx_description
1 polymer ?
#
loop_
_entity_poly.entity_id
_entity_poly.type
_entity_poly.pdbx_seq_one_letter_code
_entity_poly.pdbx_strand_id
1 'polypeptide(L)'
;MMNKLDTVLSNVDVDDPRFRIRPYQQIVASCTGAFITSIFVTPLDVVKIRLQTQQKAMLSNKCFLYCNGLMDHLCPCVNGKMPEWMRRNGKFNGTVDALLKISKTEGVVSLWSGLSPTLVLAVPATVAYFVSYEQLRLYLKDTYNREFKKKGTNMEQPFWIPMLAGSTARIWAATLVSPLELIRTKMQSQKLSYAEIIQTLKTVVRYSGISGLWMGLSSTLLRDVPFSAIYWLNYETIKKVYSSYSSQQTFTFNLAAGAIAGSIAAFFTIPFDVVKTHRQIEMGEKEIYSDKPIRSSTTWTIIQRIYHQNGLKGLFTGLTPRLVKVAPACAIMIATFEHGQNLFAAFILQALEQFPQRNVYMLTIRLQSATI
;
A
#
# COMPACT_ATOMS: atom_id res chain seq x y z
N MET A 1 -2.32 12.27 -34.41
CA MET A 1 -3.63 12.18 -33.72
C MET A 1 -3.46 12.30 -32.20
N MET A 2 -2.47 11.64 -31.58
CA MET A 2 -2.08 11.84 -30.16
C MET A 2 -1.77 13.32 -29.81
N ASN A 3 -0.96 14.02 -30.61
CA ASN A 3 -0.60 15.42 -30.31
C ASN A 3 -1.79 16.40 -30.26
N LYS A 4 -2.91 16.11 -30.94
CA LYS A 4 -4.12 16.96 -30.88
C LYS A 4 -4.90 16.72 -29.59
N LEU A 5 -4.96 15.46 -29.14
CA LEU A 5 -5.58 15.05 -27.88
C LEU A 5 -4.85 15.64 -26.67
N ASP A 6 -3.51 15.66 -26.74
CA ASP A 6 -2.63 16.23 -25.70
C ASP A 6 -2.79 17.76 -25.54
N THR A 7 -3.23 18.45 -26.60
CA THR A 7 -3.48 19.90 -26.61
C THR A 7 -4.89 20.24 -26.11
N VAL A 8 -5.85 19.31 -26.19
CA VAL A 8 -7.20 19.51 -25.63
C VAL A 8 -7.21 19.23 -24.12
N LEU A 9 -6.43 18.24 -23.66
CA LEU A 9 -6.25 17.96 -22.23
C LEU A 9 -5.59 19.12 -21.46
N SER A 10 -4.83 20.00 -22.13
CA SER A 10 -4.05 21.07 -21.47
C SER A 10 -4.89 22.25 -20.96
N ASN A 11 -6.14 22.39 -21.39
CA ASN A 11 -7.05 23.48 -20.98
C ASN A 11 -8.27 23.00 -20.18
N VAL A 12 -8.37 21.71 -19.89
CA VAL A 12 -9.50 21.12 -19.19
C VAL A 12 -9.07 20.77 -17.77
N ASP A 13 -9.65 21.43 -16.76
CA ASP A 13 -9.54 20.96 -15.37
C ASP A 13 -10.19 19.58 -15.31
N VAL A 14 -9.37 18.53 -15.14
CA VAL A 14 -9.81 17.13 -15.06
C VAL A 14 -10.77 16.93 -13.87
N ASP A 15 -10.74 17.84 -12.89
CA ASP A 15 -11.67 17.84 -11.77
C ASP A 15 -12.99 18.57 -12.05
N ASP A 16 -13.17 19.19 -13.23
CA ASP A 16 -14.43 19.82 -13.64
C ASP A 16 -15.52 18.74 -13.69
N PRO A 17 -16.70 18.96 -13.07
CA PRO A 17 -17.80 17.99 -13.05
C PRO A 17 -18.22 17.47 -14.44
N ARG A 18 -17.91 18.18 -15.52
CA ARG A 18 -18.17 17.75 -16.91
C ARG A 18 -17.23 16.65 -17.42
N PHE A 19 -16.02 16.56 -16.89
CA PHE A 19 -14.98 15.61 -17.33
C PHE A 19 -14.59 14.61 -16.24
N ARG A 20 -15.28 14.65 -15.10
CA ARG A 20 -15.03 13.80 -13.94
C ARG A 20 -15.12 12.31 -14.30
N ILE A 21 -14.04 11.62 -14.00
CA ILE A 21 -13.88 10.18 -14.17
C ILE A 21 -14.84 9.44 -13.24
N ARG A 22 -15.55 8.44 -13.76
CA ARG A 22 -16.54 7.68 -12.98
C ARG A 22 -15.87 6.71 -12.01
N PRO A 23 -16.51 6.35 -10.87
CA PRO A 23 -15.92 5.43 -9.89
C PRO A 23 -15.43 4.10 -10.48
N TYR A 24 -16.13 3.53 -11.46
CA TYR A 24 -15.70 2.27 -12.09
C TYR A 24 -14.40 2.42 -12.89
N GLN A 25 -14.17 3.58 -13.52
CA GLN A 25 -12.92 3.85 -14.26
C GLN A 25 -11.77 4.02 -13.28
N GLN A 26 -12.02 4.65 -12.12
CA GLN A 26 -11.06 4.73 -11.02
C GLN A 26 -10.71 3.34 -10.49
N ILE A 27 -11.69 2.45 -10.32
CA ILE A 27 -11.46 1.05 -9.92
C ILE A 27 -10.52 0.37 -10.91
N VAL A 28 -10.77 0.48 -12.23
CA VAL A 28 -9.92 -0.15 -13.26
C VAL A 28 -8.50 0.42 -13.20
N ALA A 29 -8.34 1.74 -13.11
CA ALA A 29 -7.02 2.38 -12.98
C ALA A 29 -6.28 1.96 -11.69
N SER A 30 -6.99 1.83 -10.57
CA SER A 30 -6.40 1.34 -9.32
C SER A 30 -6.00 -0.13 -9.38
N CYS A 31 -6.78 -0.97 -10.07
CA CYS A 31 -6.47 -2.39 -10.27
C CYS A 31 -5.21 -2.59 -11.12
N THR A 32 -5.10 -1.87 -12.25
CA THR A 32 -3.93 -1.97 -13.13
C THR A 32 -2.67 -1.47 -12.42
N GLY A 33 -2.76 -0.35 -11.70
CA GLY A 33 -1.64 0.16 -10.91
C GLY A 33 -1.21 -0.79 -9.79
N ALA A 34 -2.16 -1.43 -9.11
CA ALA A 34 -1.88 -2.42 -8.09
C ALA A 34 -1.21 -3.68 -8.64
N PHE A 35 -1.66 -4.14 -9.82
CA PHE A 35 -1.08 -5.29 -10.49
C PHE A 35 0.36 -5.02 -10.92
N ILE A 36 0.59 -3.90 -11.61
CA ILE A 36 1.94 -3.50 -12.07
C ILE A 36 2.87 -3.31 -10.86
N THR A 37 2.43 -2.57 -9.84
CA THR A 37 3.22 -2.35 -8.62
C THR A 37 3.57 -3.67 -7.94
N SER A 38 2.62 -4.61 -7.86
CA SER A 38 2.85 -5.92 -7.25
C SER A 38 3.90 -6.72 -8.01
N ILE A 39 3.88 -6.72 -9.35
CA ILE A 39 4.89 -7.41 -10.16
C ILE A 39 6.30 -6.89 -9.87
N PHE A 40 6.48 -5.57 -9.79
CA PHE A 40 7.80 -4.96 -9.57
C PHE A 40 8.29 -5.08 -8.12
N VAL A 41 7.37 -5.02 -7.14
CA VAL A 41 7.72 -5.01 -5.71
C VAL A 41 7.85 -6.42 -5.12
N THR A 42 7.19 -7.43 -5.69
CA THR A 42 7.22 -8.81 -5.16
C THR A 42 8.63 -9.38 -5.00
N PRO A 43 9.55 -9.24 -5.98
CA PRO A 43 10.94 -9.68 -5.80
C PRO A 43 11.64 -9.08 -4.57
N LEU A 44 11.42 -7.79 -4.32
CA LEU A 44 11.99 -7.09 -3.16
C LEU A 44 11.37 -7.60 -1.84
N ASP A 45 10.09 -7.93 -1.85
CA ASP A 45 9.40 -8.50 -0.69
C ASP A 45 9.89 -9.90 -0.35
N VAL A 46 10.09 -10.76 -1.35
CA VAL A 46 10.67 -12.10 -1.15
C VAL A 46 12.08 -12.01 -0.55
N VAL A 47 12.92 -11.12 -1.08
CA VAL A 47 14.28 -10.91 -0.57
C VAL A 47 14.28 -10.39 0.86
N LYS A 48 13.42 -9.40 1.16
CA LYS A 48 13.29 -8.85 2.50
C LYS A 48 12.88 -9.94 3.50
N ILE A 49 11.86 -10.74 3.17
CA ILE A 49 11.38 -11.80 4.05
C ILE A 49 12.50 -12.80 4.34
N ARG A 50 13.25 -13.21 3.32
CA ARG A 50 14.37 -14.16 3.47
C ARG A 50 15.51 -13.58 4.34
N LEU A 51 15.86 -12.31 4.16
CA LEU A 51 16.84 -11.62 4.99
C LEU A 51 16.39 -11.53 6.46
N GLN A 52 15.13 -11.15 6.71
CA GLN A 52 14.59 -11.04 8.06
C GLN A 52 14.51 -12.41 8.75
N THR A 53 14.14 -13.46 8.03
CA THR A 53 14.12 -14.81 8.60
C THR A 53 15.51 -15.33 8.88
N GLN A 54 16.51 -15.09 8.02
CA GLN A 54 17.90 -15.47 8.31
C GLN A 54 18.36 -14.84 9.64
N GLN A 55 18.05 -13.57 9.87
CA GLN A 55 18.37 -12.89 11.12
C GLN A 55 17.64 -13.52 12.32
N LYS A 56 16.36 -13.86 12.18
CA LYS A 56 15.59 -14.53 13.24
C LYS A 56 16.08 -15.95 13.54
N ALA A 57 16.48 -16.71 12.52
CA ALA A 57 17.04 -18.06 12.67
C ALA A 57 18.37 -18.04 13.44
N MET A 58 19.23 -17.06 13.14
CA MET A 58 20.50 -16.83 13.85
C MET A 58 20.28 -16.44 15.32
N LEU A 59 19.24 -15.66 15.62
CA LEU A 59 18.89 -15.27 16.99
C LEU A 59 18.22 -16.41 17.78
N SER A 60 17.45 -17.27 17.12
CA SER A 60 16.61 -18.28 17.78
C SER A 60 17.29 -19.65 17.96
N ASN A 61 18.50 -19.88 17.42
CA ASN A 61 19.12 -21.22 17.33
C ASN A 61 18.18 -22.31 16.76
N LYS A 62 17.21 -21.92 15.91
CA LYS A 62 16.23 -22.80 15.27
C LYS A 62 16.44 -22.81 13.75
N CYS A 63 16.29 -24.00 13.15
CA CYS A 63 16.45 -24.24 11.72
C CYS A 63 15.10 -24.05 11.01
N PHE A 64 15.04 -23.32 9.89
CA PHE A 64 13.81 -23.10 9.12
C PHE A 64 14.00 -23.57 7.67
N LEU A 65 13.04 -24.33 7.13
CA LEU A 65 13.03 -24.76 5.73
C LEU A 65 12.04 -23.89 4.95
N TYR A 66 12.42 -23.48 3.74
CA TYR A 66 11.51 -22.81 2.82
C TYR A 66 11.24 -23.73 1.63
N CYS A 67 9.98 -24.03 1.37
CA CYS A 67 9.57 -24.53 0.05
C CYS A 67 8.45 -23.65 -0.48
N ASN A 68 8.54 -23.27 -1.76
CA ASN A 68 7.51 -22.51 -2.48
C ASN A 68 7.18 -21.13 -1.88
N GLY A 69 8.16 -20.43 -1.31
CA GLY A 69 7.99 -19.07 -0.78
C GLY A 69 7.31 -18.98 0.60
N LEU A 70 7.19 -20.11 1.30
CA LEU A 70 6.47 -20.23 2.57
C LEU A 70 7.35 -20.90 3.64
N MET A 71 7.23 -20.41 4.89
CA MET A 71 8.06 -20.79 6.04
C MET A 71 7.63 -22.11 6.66
N ASP A 72 8.57 -23.06 6.80
CA ASP A 72 8.43 -24.23 7.67
C ASP A 72 9.44 -24.17 8.82
N HIS A 73 8.99 -24.56 10.02
CA HIS A 73 9.84 -24.80 11.17
C HIS A 73 10.44 -26.21 11.07
N LEU A 74 11.77 -26.34 11.02
CA LEU A 74 12.42 -27.62 11.31
C LEU A 74 12.84 -27.67 12.79
N CYS A 75 12.51 -28.78 13.42
CA CYS A 75 12.98 -29.18 14.75
C CYS A 75 14.53 -29.23 14.84
N PRO A 76 15.09 -29.21 16.07
CA PRO A 76 16.46 -28.76 16.35
C PRO A 76 17.51 -29.66 15.70
N CYS A 77 18.68 -29.08 15.46
CA CYS A 77 19.86 -29.76 14.91
C CYS A 77 20.14 -31.07 15.67
N VAL A 78 19.73 -32.21 15.11
CA VAL A 78 20.19 -33.51 15.59
C VAL A 78 21.68 -33.60 15.24
N ASN A 79 22.53 -33.64 16.26
CA ASN A 79 24.00 -33.74 16.18
C ASN A 79 24.77 -32.47 15.74
N GLY A 80 24.20 -31.26 15.89
CA GLY A 80 24.94 -30.01 15.68
C GLY A 80 25.40 -29.75 14.22
N LYS A 81 24.97 -30.59 13.26
CA LYS A 81 25.24 -30.41 11.83
C LYS A 81 23.97 -29.94 11.14
N MET A 82 24.04 -28.74 10.57
CA MET A 82 22.98 -28.15 9.76
C MET A 82 22.80 -28.96 8.46
N PRO A 83 21.57 -29.15 7.92
CA PRO A 83 21.36 -29.91 6.69
C PRO A 83 22.17 -29.37 5.51
N GLU A 84 22.69 -30.25 4.64
CA GLU A 84 23.58 -29.87 3.51
C GLU A 84 22.96 -28.86 2.54
N TRP A 85 21.63 -28.89 2.35
CA TRP A 85 20.92 -27.93 1.50
C TRP A 85 20.89 -26.52 2.12
N MET A 86 20.86 -26.40 3.45
CA MET A 86 20.98 -25.10 4.13
C MET A 86 22.42 -24.60 4.12
N ARG A 87 23.39 -25.52 4.10
CA ARG A 87 24.82 -25.21 3.91
C ARG A 87 25.11 -24.68 2.50
N ARG A 88 24.28 -25.03 1.49
CA ARG A 88 24.33 -24.48 0.12
C ARG A 88 23.72 -23.08 0.01
N ASN A 89 22.71 -22.75 0.80
CA ASN A 89 22.12 -21.41 0.88
C ASN A 89 22.99 -20.53 1.78
N GLY A 90 24.14 -20.09 1.24
CA GLY A 90 25.08 -19.25 1.97
C GLY A 90 24.43 -18.00 2.55
N LYS A 91 24.93 -17.54 3.71
CA LYS A 91 24.54 -16.27 4.35
C LYS A 91 24.35 -15.18 3.29
N PHE A 92 23.21 -14.51 3.34
CA PHE A 92 22.97 -13.29 2.59
C PHE A 92 23.73 -12.15 3.26
N ASN A 93 24.65 -11.51 2.52
CA ASN A 93 25.41 -10.36 2.98
C ASN A 93 24.74 -9.03 2.62
N GLY A 94 23.63 -9.07 1.88
CA GLY A 94 22.84 -7.90 1.51
C GLY A 94 21.72 -8.23 0.53
N THR A 95 20.93 -7.21 0.16
CA THR A 95 19.78 -7.34 -0.74
C THR A 95 20.17 -7.82 -2.14
N VAL A 96 21.26 -7.29 -2.72
CA VAL A 96 21.73 -7.66 -4.06
C VAL A 96 22.30 -9.08 -4.07
N ASP A 97 23.09 -9.41 -3.06
CA ASP A 97 23.64 -10.77 -2.87
C ASP A 97 22.50 -11.80 -2.71
N ALA A 98 21.47 -11.46 -1.94
CA ALA A 98 20.27 -12.29 -1.81
C ALA A 98 19.54 -12.46 -3.16
N LEU A 99 19.30 -11.37 -3.90
CA LEU A 99 18.66 -11.43 -5.22
C LEU A 99 19.40 -12.37 -6.18
N LEU A 100 20.73 -12.24 -6.27
CA LEU A 100 21.56 -13.04 -7.16
C LEU A 100 21.59 -14.51 -6.73
N LYS A 101 21.79 -14.78 -5.43
CA LYS A 101 21.81 -16.15 -4.89
C LYS A 101 20.46 -16.85 -5.09
N ILE A 102 19.34 -16.18 -4.79
CA ILE A 102 17.99 -16.75 -4.97
C ILE A 102 17.75 -17.06 -6.46
N SER A 103 18.05 -16.11 -7.34
CA SER A 103 17.86 -16.29 -8.79
C SER A 103 18.69 -17.46 -9.34
N LYS A 104 19.92 -17.65 -8.85
CA LYS A 104 20.83 -18.72 -9.29
C LYS A 104 20.48 -20.09 -8.71
N THR A 105 19.93 -20.15 -7.49
CA THR A 105 19.68 -21.41 -6.76
C THR A 105 18.28 -21.96 -7.00
N GLU A 106 17.27 -21.09 -7.04
CA GLU A 106 15.85 -21.47 -7.13
C GLU A 106 15.22 -21.07 -8.47
N GLY A 107 15.95 -20.34 -9.31
CA GLY A 107 15.47 -19.78 -10.56
C GLY A 107 14.80 -18.42 -10.42
N VAL A 108 14.76 -17.66 -11.51
CA VAL A 108 14.25 -16.28 -11.54
C VAL A 108 12.76 -16.19 -11.15
N VAL A 109 11.95 -17.18 -11.55
CA VAL A 109 10.51 -17.22 -11.24
C VAL A 109 10.23 -17.32 -9.74
N SER A 110 11.18 -17.86 -8.95
CA SER A 110 11.05 -17.97 -7.50
C SER A 110 10.93 -16.60 -6.80
N LEU A 111 11.41 -15.51 -7.41
CA LEU A 111 11.24 -14.16 -6.89
C LEU A 111 9.78 -13.68 -6.87
N TRP A 112 8.90 -14.34 -7.64
CA TRP A 112 7.46 -14.09 -7.63
C TRP A 112 6.67 -15.14 -6.83
N SER A 113 7.36 -16.01 -6.07
CA SER A 113 6.70 -16.93 -5.15
C SER A 113 5.91 -16.12 -4.11
N GLY A 114 4.58 -16.24 -4.12
CA GLY A 114 3.68 -15.44 -3.26
C GLY A 114 3.05 -14.22 -3.93
N LEU A 115 3.16 -14.07 -5.26
CA LEU A 115 2.44 -13.02 -6.00
C LEU A 115 0.91 -13.18 -5.89
N SER A 116 0.36 -14.41 -5.98
CA SER A 116 -1.10 -14.59 -5.96
C SER A 116 -1.74 -14.20 -4.62
N PRO A 117 -1.23 -14.61 -3.43
CA PRO A 117 -1.76 -14.14 -2.15
C PRO A 117 -1.50 -12.64 -1.95
N THR A 118 -0.43 -12.11 -2.53
CA THR A 118 -0.15 -10.66 -2.51
C THR A 118 -1.19 -9.89 -3.30
N LEU A 119 -1.57 -10.34 -4.49
CA LEU A 119 -2.57 -9.69 -5.36
C LEU A 119 -3.97 -9.73 -4.76
N VAL A 120 -4.38 -10.88 -4.20
CA VAL A 120 -5.69 -11.03 -3.53
C VAL A 120 -5.86 -10.02 -2.40
N LEU A 121 -4.77 -9.63 -1.74
CA LEU A 121 -4.80 -8.57 -0.74
C LEU A 121 -4.62 -7.17 -1.33
N ALA A 122 -3.66 -7.01 -2.24
CA ALA A 122 -3.25 -5.70 -2.74
C ALA A 122 -4.35 -5.03 -3.54
N VAL A 123 -5.06 -5.77 -4.40
CA VAL A 123 -6.06 -5.18 -5.31
C VAL A 123 -7.27 -4.60 -4.55
N PRO A 124 -7.95 -5.33 -3.63
CA PRO A 124 -9.04 -4.74 -2.87
C PRO A 124 -8.59 -3.56 -2.02
N ALA A 125 -7.37 -3.63 -1.46
CA ALA A 125 -6.82 -2.57 -0.62
C ALA A 125 -6.55 -1.29 -1.38
N THR A 126 -5.94 -1.37 -2.57
CA THR A 126 -5.66 -0.20 -3.40
C THR A 126 -6.93 0.38 -3.97
N VAL A 127 -7.88 -0.46 -4.43
CA VAL A 127 -9.17 0.01 -4.93
C VAL A 127 -9.93 0.77 -3.85
N ALA A 128 -10.10 0.17 -2.66
CA ALA A 128 -10.78 0.83 -1.55
C ALA A 128 -10.09 2.13 -1.16
N TYR A 129 -8.75 2.17 -1.16
CA TYR A 129 -8.00 3.35 -0.79
C TYR A 129 -8.10 4.49 -1.82
N PHE A 130 -7.77 4.23 -3.10
CA PHE A 130 -7.71 5.26 -4.13
C PHE A 130 -9.11 5.76 -4.52
N VAL A 131 -10.10 4.87 -4.62
CA VAL A 131 -11.48 5.29 -4.93
C VAL A 131 -12.04 6.12 -3.78
N SER A 132 -11.91 5.68 -2.52
CA SER A 132 -12.39 6.47 -1.39
C SER A 132 -11.65 7.80 -1.25
N TYR A 133 -10.34 7.83 -1.52
CA TYR A 133 -9.56 9.06 -1.54
C TYR A 133 -10.10 10.05 -2.57
N GLU A 134 -10.24 9.63 -3.82
CA GLU A 134 -10.70 10.49 -4.91
C GLU A 134 -12.12 10.99 -4.67
N GLN A 135 -13.05 10.10 -4.31
CA GLN A 135 -14.43 10.49 -4.05
C GLN A 135 -14.54 11.50 -2.91
N LEU A 136 -13.79 11.29 -1.82
CA LEU A 136 -13.81 12.20 -0.68
C LEU A 136 -13.08 13.51 -0.97
N ARG A 137 -11.96 13.46 -1.68
CA ARG A 137 -11.23 14.66 -2.13
C ARG A 137 -12.12 15.52 -3.02
N LEU A 138 -12.79 14.93 -4.01
CA LEU A 138 -13.70 15.63 -4.91
C LEU A 138 -14.89 16.21 -4.15
N TYR A 139 -15.49 15.46 -3.23
CA TYR A 139 -16.58 15.95 -2.38
C TYR A 139 -16.14 17.16 -1.52
N LEU A 140 -14.97 17.09 -0.88
CA LEU A 140 -14.43 18.18 -0.08
C LEU A 140 -14.05 19.39 -0.94
N LYS A 141 -13.46 19.17 -2.11
CA LYS A 141 -13.10 20.22 -3.08
C LYS A 141 -14.35 20.93 -3.61
N ASP A 142 -15.40 20.19 -4.01
CA ASP A 142 -16.66 20.75 -4.50
C ASP A 142 -17.38 21.55 -3.40
N THR A 143 -17.43 21.01 -2.18
CA THR A 143 -18.04 21.69 -1.03
C THR A 143 -17.29 22.99 -0.73
N TYR A 144 -15.96 22.95 -0.70
CA TYR A 144 -15.12 24.13 -0.49
C TYR A 144 -15.34 25.17 -1.61
N ASN A 145 -15.24 24.76 -2.87
CA ASN A 145 -15.42 25.64 -4.01
C ASN A 145 -16.81 26.28 -4.04
N ARG A 146 -17.87 25.56 -3.64
CA ARG A 146 -19.24 26.10 -3.58
C ARG A 146 -19.39 27.17 -2.50
N GLU A 147 -18.79 26.98 -1.33
CA GLU A 147 -18.85 27.94 -0.22
C GLU A 147 -18.01 29.19 -0.51
N PHE A 148 -16.86 29.05 -1.19
CA PHE A 148 -15.94 30.16 -1.46
C PHE A 148 -16.24 30.92 -2.77
N LYS A 149 -16.78 30.27 -3.81
CA LYS A 149 -17.25 30.96 -5.03
C LYS A 149 -18.37 31.95 -4.73
N LYS A 150 -19.15 31.72 -3.66
CA LYS A 150 -20.13 32.69 -3.11
C LYS A 150 -19.48 33.93 -2.48
N LYS A 151 -18.21 33.85 -2.06
CA LYS A 151 -17.46 34.94 -1.40
C LYS A 151 -16.54 35.73 -2.36
N GLY A 152 -16.51 35.39 -3.65
CA GLY A 152 -15.85 36.21 -4.68
C GLY A 152 -14.32 36.21 -4.66
N THR A 153 -13.67 35.30 -3.92
CA THR A 153 -12.20 35.22 -3.86
C THR A 153 -11.66 33.99 -4.60
N ASN A 154 -10.75 34.21 -5.56
CA ASN A 154 -9.96 33.14 -6.20
C ASN A 154 -8.86 32.70 -5.25
N MET A 155 -9.20 31.86 -4.26
CA MET A 155 -8.22 31.34 -3.31
C MET A 155 -7.77 29.93 -3.69
N GLU A 156 -6.47 29.68 -3.53
CA GLU A 156 -5.85 28.39 -3.76
C GLU A 156 -6.46 27.27 -2.88
N GLN A 157 -6.49 26.03 -3.40
CA GLN A 157 -6.97 24.86 -2.66
C GLN A 157 -6.21 24.70 -1.32
N PRO A 158 -6.91 24.47 -0.20
CA PRO A 158 -6.28 24.36 1.10
C PRO A 158 -5.56 23.02 1.28
N PHE A 159 -4.36 23.08 1.88
CA PHE A 159 -3.47 21.93 2.08
C PHE A 159 -4.07 20.80 2.94
N TRP A 160 -5.07 21.09 3.77
CA TRP A 160 -5.69 20.10 4.65
C TRP A 160 -6.65 19.15 3.92
N ILE A 161 -7.20 19.51 2.75
CA ILE A 161 -8.16 18.67 2.02
C ILE A 161 -7.53 17.32 1.61
N PRO A 162 -6.38 17.28 0.91
CA PRO A 162 -5.71 16.03 0.58
C PRO A 162 -5.34 15.20 1.81
N MET A 163 -4.94 15.87 2.89
CA MET A 163 -4.53 15.22 4.13
C MET A 163 -5.71 14.51 4.83
N LEU A 164 -6.86 15.18 4.95
CA LEU A 164 -8.06 14.60 5.54
C LEU A 164 -8.65 13.50 4.67
N ALA A 165 -8.75 13.73 3.35
CA ALA A 165 -9.23 12.73 2.40
C ALA A 165 -8.33 11.48 2.43
N GLY A 166 -7.01 11.67 2.42
CA GLY A 166 -6.04 10.58 2.50
C GLY A 166 -6.11 9.80 3.81
N SER A 167 -6.28 10.49 4.94
CA SER A 167 -6.34 9.85 6.27
C SER A 167 -7.59 8.99 6.43
N THR A 168 -8.75 9.54 6.11
CA THR A 168 -10.05 8.87 6.22
C THR A 168 -10.18 7.71 5.23
N ALA A 169 -9.75 7.89 3.97
CA ALA A 169 -9.70 6.81 2.99
C ALA A 169 -8.79 5.67 3.45
N ARG A 170 -7.67 5.97 4.12
CA ARG A 170 -6.78 4.95 4.67
C ARG A 170 -7.40 4.19 5.84
N ILE A 171 -8.11 4.88 6.74
CA ILE A 171 -8.86 4.24 7.83
C ILE A 171 -9.88 3.26 7.26
N TRP A 172 -10.66 3.71 6.28
CA TRP A 172 -11.67 2.89 5.61
C TRP A 172 -11.06 1.65 4.95
N ALA A 173 -10.05 1.85 4.09
CA ALA A 173 -9.40 0.76 3.36
C ALA A 173 -8.75 -0.26 4.31
N ALA A 174 -8.03 0.20 5.34
CA ALA A 174 -7.40 -0.70 6.31
C ALA A 174 -8.44 -1.51 7.11
N THR A 175 -9.57 -0.90 7.46
CA THR A 175 -10.66 -1.58 8.16
C THR A 175 -11.30 -2.66 7.30
N LEU A 176 -11.53 -2.38 6.01
CA LEU A 176 -12.08 -3.34 5.06
C LEU A 176 -11.15 -4.54 4.82
N VAL A 177 -9.85 -4.29 4.76
CA VAL A 177 -8.84 -5.28 4.35
C VAL A 177 -8.27 -6.08 5.53
N SER A 178 -8.42 -5.59 6.77
CA SER A 178 -7.84 -6.23 7.97
C SER A 178 -8.09 -7.74 8.07
N PRO A 179 -9.30 -8.28 7.80
CA PRO A 179 -9.53 -9.73 7.84
C PRO A 179 -8.68 -10.51 6.81
N LEU A 180 -8.49 -9.93 5.62
CA LEU A 180 -7.65 -10.53 4.57
C LEU A 180 -6.16 -10.45 4.94
N GLU A 181 -5.72 -9.38 5.63
CA GLU A 181 -4.35 -9.30 6.15
C GLU A 181 -4.09 -10.39 7.19
N LEU A 182 -5.07 -10.68 8.05
CA LEU A 182 -4.97 -11.75 9.05
C LEU A 182 -4.82 -13.12 8.38
N ILE A 183 -5.59 -13.39 7.33
CA ILE A 183 -5.48 -14.63 6.55
C ILE A 183 -4.09 -14.75 5.93
N ARG A 184 -3.63 -13.70 5.24
CA ARG A 184 -2.32 -13.68 4.60
C ARG A 184 -1.20 -13.90 5.61
N THR A 185 -1.23 -13.23 6.76
CA THR A 185 -0.18 -13.35 7.77
C THR A 185 -0.11 -14.75 8.37
N LYS A 186 -1.27 -15.39 8.62
CA LYS A 186 -1.31 -16.81 9.02
C LYS A 186 -0.75 -17.73 7.94
N MET A 187 -1.19 -17.55 6.68
CA MET A 187 -0.65 -18.28 5.53
C MET A 187 0.85 -18.10 5.34
N GLN A 188 1.42 -16.94 5.66
CA GLN A 188 2.86 -16.70 5.51
C GLN A 188 3.67 -17.27 6.67
N SER A 189 3.07 -17.36 7.86
CA SER A 189 3.72 -17.93 9.05
C SER A 189 3.75 -19.47 9.06
N GLN A 190 2.77 -20.13 8.44
CA GLN A 190 2.59 -21.58 8.48
C GLN A 190 2.04 -22.08 7.14
N LYS A 191 2.51 -23.23 6.65
CA LYS A 191 1.89 -23.95 5.53
C LYS A 191 0.59 -24.60 5.98
N LEU A 192 -0.47 -23.80 6.00
CA LEU A 192 -1.83 -24.25 6.25
C LEU A 192 -2.57 -24.43 4.91
N SER A 193 -3.25 -25.55 4.77
CA SER A 193 -4.26 -25.77 3.73
C SER A 193 -5.41 -24.78 3.90
N TYR A 194 -6.15 -24.50 2.82
CA TYR A 194 -7.31 -23.60 2.86
C TYR A 194 -8.35 -24.03 3.91
N ALA A 195 -8.54 -25.33 4.10
CA ALA A 195 -9.43 -25.88 5.12
C ALA A 195 -8.96 -25.54 6.55
N GLU A 196 -7.65 -25.64 6.80
CA GLU A 196 -7.03 -25.36 8.10
C GLU A 196 -7.05 -23.86 8.42
N ILE A 197 -6.94 -23.00 7.40
CA ILE A 197 -7.12 -21.54 7.55
C ILE A 197 -8.55 -21.23 7.97
N ILE A 198 -9.56 -21.80 7.30
CA ILE A 198 -10.96 -21.60 7.66
C ILE A 198 -11.23 -22.09 9.09
N GLN A 199 -10.66 -23.23 9.48
CA GLN A 199 -10.76 -23.73 10.84
C GLN A 199 -10.08 -22.77 11.85
N THR A 200 -8.91 -22.25 11.51
CA THR A 200 -8.19 -21.24 12.32
C THR A 200 -9.01 -19.98 12.50
N LEU A 201 -9.65 -19.47 11.43
CA LEU A 201 -10.53 -18.31 11.50
C LEU A 201 -11.76 -18.58 12.36
N LYS A 202 -12.41 -19.75 12.22
CA LYS A 202 -13.52 -20.16 13.10
C LYS A 202 -13.09 -20.19 14.56
N THR A 203 -11.90 -20.70 14.85
CA THR A 203 -11.31 -20.70 16.18
C THR A 203 -11.11 -19.27 16.69
N VAL A 204 -10.52 -18.37 15.90
CA VAL A 204 -10.34 -16.95 16.26
C VAL A 204 -11.69 -16.29 16.58
N VAL A 205 -12.70 -16.50 15.74
CA VAL A 205 -14.04 -15.94 15.96
C VAL A 205 -14.71 -16.52 17.20
N ARG A 206 -14.50 -17.81 17.50
CA ARG A 206 -15.04 -18.47 18.69
C ARG A 206 -14.41 -17.96 20.00
N TYR A 207 -13.10 -17.70 20.00
CA TYR A 207 -12.37 -17.30 21.21
C TYR A 207 -12.31 -15.78 21.42
N SER A 208 -12.08 -15.00 20.36
CA SER A 208 -11.93 -13.54 20.43
C SER A 208 -13.14 -12.77 19.93
N GLY A 209 -14.19 -13.46 19.47
CA GLY A 209 -15.33 -12.84 18.82
C GLY A 209 -15.00 -12.34 17.41
N ILE A 210 -15.98 -11.68 16.79
CA ILE A 210 -15.85 -11.10 15.45
C ILE A 210 -14.76 -10.02 15.40
N SER A 211 -14.56 -9.28 16.49
CA SER A 211 -13.49 -8.28 16.63
C SER A 211 -12.07 -8.89 16.51
N GLY A 212 -11.93 -10.21 16.74
CA GLY A 212 -10.70 -10.97 16.52
C GLY A 212 -10.14 -10.83 15.10
N LEU A 213 -11.00 -10.62 14.09
CA LEU A 213 -10.59 -10.43 12.69
C LEU A 213 -9.88 -9.08 12.44
N TRP A 214 -10.07 -8.11 13.34
CA TRP A 214 -9.42 -6.80 13.32
C TRP A 214 -8.25 -6.70 14.30
N MET A 215 -7.77 -7.84 14.81
CA MET A 215 -6.58 -7.87 15.65
C MET A 215 -5.37 -7.36 14.88
N GLY A 216 -4.72 -6.33 15.43
CA GLY A 216 -3.60 -5.64 14.79
C GLY A 216 -3.98 -4.42 13.95
N LEU A 217 -5.27 -4.17 13.69
CA LEU A 217 -5.74 -2.99 12.94
C LEU A 217 -5.18 -1.70 13.54
N SER A 218 -5.21 -1.56 14.87
CA SER A 218 -4.66 -0.37 15.56
C SER A 218 -3.18 -0.13 15.26
N SER A 219 -2.41 -1.19 14.99
CA SER A 219 -0.98 -1.09 14.63
C SER A 219 -0.81 -0.60 13.22
N THR A 220 -1.66 -1.12 12.33
CA THR A 220 -1.67 -0.75 10.93
C THR A 220 -2.11 0.70 10.79
N LEU A 221 -3.19 1.11 11.45
CA LEU A 221 -3.68 2.49 11.44
C LEU A 221 -2.65 3.49 11.99
N LEU A 222 -1.97 3.15 13.10
CA LEU A 222 -0.94 4.01 13.70
C LEU A 222 0.17 4.41 12.72
N ARG A 223 0.52 3.52 11.78
CA ARG A 223 1.53 3.78 10.76
C ARG A 223 0.92 4.34 9.47
N ASP A 224 -0.14 3.71 8.99
CA ASP A 224 -0.65 3.95 7.65
C ASP A 224 -1.36 5.30 7.53
N VAL A 225 -2.06 5.74 8.58
CA VAL A 225 -2.80 7.01 8.56
C VAL A 225 -1.86 8.22 8.51
N PRO A 226 -0.83 8.35 9.38
CA PRO A 226 0.15 9.42 9.25
C PRO A 226 0.91 9.37 7.92
N PHE A 227 1.21 8.16 7.43
CA PHE A 227 1.87 8.00 6.13
C PHE A 227 1.00 8.56 5.00
N SER A 228 -0.28 8.19 4.96
CA SER A 228 -1.25 8.66 3.96
C SER A 228 -1.45 10.17 4.00
N ALA A 229 -1.55 10.74 5.21
CA ALA A 229 -1.71 12.17 5.43
C ALA A 229 -0.56 12.98 4.82
N ILE A 230 0.68 12.61 5.18
CA ILE A 230 1.90 13.29 4.72
C ILE A 230 2.11 13.03 3.21
N TYR A 231 1.83 11.82 2.75
CA TYR A 231 1.98 11.43 1.35
C TYR A 231 1.11 12.29 0.42
N TRP A 232 -0.20 12.35 0.66
CA TRP A 232 -1.11 13.11 -0.20
C TRP A 232 -0.93 14.61 -0.08
N LEU A 233 -0.58 15.12 1.10
CA LEU A 233 -0.17 16.51 1.28
C LEU A 233 0.99 16.86 0.34
N ASN A 234 2.10 16.12 0.43
CA ASN A 234 3.29 16.39 -0.38
C ASN A 234 3.02 16.19 -1.87
N TYR A 235 2.33 15.10 -2.24
CA TYR A 235 2.03 14.80 -3.63
C TYR A 235 1.19 15.90 -4.28
N GLU A 236 0.10 16.33 -3.65
CA GLU A 236 -0.77 17.39 -4.19
C GLU A 236 -0.06 18.76 -4.19
N THR A 237 0.79 19.06 -3.21
CA THR A 237 1.63 20.26 -3.26
C THR A 237 2.60 20.23 -4.44
N ILE A 238 3.31 19.12 -4.66
CA ILE A 238 4.22 18.96 -5.81
C ILE A 238 3.45 19.08 -7.13
N LYS A 239 2.30 18.42 -7.23
CA LYS A 239 1.40 18.45 -8.39
C LYS A 239 0.93 19.87 -8.70
N LYS A 240 0.50 20.61 -7.68
CA LYS A 240 0.05 22.01 -7.80
C LYS A 240 1.17 22.94 -8.24
N VAL A 241 2.35 22.84 -7.63
CA VAL A 241 3.52 23.66 -8.02
C VAL A 241 3.88 23.39 -9.47
N TYR A 242 3.93 22.13 -9.89
CA TYR A 242 4.25 21.78 -11.27
C TYR A 242 3.17 22.24 -12.27
N SER A 243 1.90 22.13 -11.90
CA SER A 243 0.78 22.59 -12.74
C SER A 243 0.82 24.10 -13.02
N SER A 244 1.48 24.90 -12.17
CA SER A 244 1.71 26.32 -12.42
C SER A 244 2.78 26.59 -13.49
N TYR A 245 3.68 25.63 -13.73
CA TYR A 245 4.78 25.75 -14.71
C TYR A 245 4.52 24.98 -16.01
N SER A 246 3.75 23.89 -15.96
CA SER A 246 3.45 23.06 -17.12
C SER A 246 2.02 22.54 -17.08
N SER A 247 1.31 22.68 -18.21
CA SER A 247 -0.06 22.20 -18.36
C SER A 247 -0.17 20.67 -18.52
N GLN A 248 0.94 19.96 -18.77
CA GLN A 248 0.92 18.51 -19.01
C GLN A 248 1.66 17.72 -17.93
N GLN A 249 0.95 16.83 -17.26
CA GLN A 249 1.54 15.90 -16.32
C GLN A 249 2.10 14.69 -17.06
N THR A 250 3.41 14.70 -17.26
CA THR A 250 4.12 13.57 -17.86
C THR A 250 4.13 12.37 -16.91
N PHE A 251 4.17 11.16 -17.48
CA PHE A 251 4.31 9.93 -16.71
C PHE A 251 5.56 9.96 -15.80
N THR A 252 6.66 10.50 -16.31
CA THR A 252 7.92 10.66 -15.56
C THR A 252 7.80 11.62 -14.39
N PHE A 253 7.06 12.72 -14.56
CA PHE A 253 6.75 13.64 -13.46
C PHE A 253 5.94 12.93 -12.37
N ASN A 254 4.86 12.24 -12.73
CA ASN A 254 4.02 11.53 -11.75
C ASN A 254 4.79 10.43 -11.01
N LEU A 255 5.69 9.75 -11.72
CA LEU A 255 6.60 8.75 -11.15
C LEU A 255 7.57 9.40 -10.14
N ALA A 256 8.23 10.48 -10.51
CA ALA A 256 9.17 11.20 -9.63
C ALA A 256 8.47 11.84 -8.43
N ALA A 257 7.34 12.51 -8.64
CA ALA A 257 6.52 13.13 -7.60
C ALA A 257 6.02 12.07 -6.59
N GLY A 258 5.55 10.92 -7.09
CA GLY A 258 5.13 9.80 -6.25
C GLY A 258 6.28 9.22 -5.42
N ALA A 259 7.49 9.10 -6.01
CA ALA A 259 8.68 8.63 -5.30
C ALA A 259 9.12 9.59 -4.18
N ILE A 260 9.16 10.90 -4.48
CA ILE A 260 9.58 11.95 -3.55
C ILE A 260 8.59 12.07 -2.39
N ALA A 261 7.29 12.19 -2.70
CA ALA A 261 6.24 12.26 -1.69
C ALA A 261 6.24 11.01 -0.79
N GLY A 262 6.42 9.82 -1.39
CA GLY A 262 6.51 8.56 -0.65
C GLY A 262 7.74 8.49 0.25
N SER A 263 8.88 9.01 -0.19
CA SER A 263 10.13 9.04 0.58
C SER A 263 10.04 9.98 1.78
N ILE A 264 9.47 11.18 1.58
CA ILE A 264 9.23 12.15 2.65
C ILE A 264 8.29 11.55 3.70
N ALA A 265 7.16 10.97 3.25
CA ALA A 265 6.22 10.32 4.15
C ALA A 265 6.86 9.15 4.91
N ALA A 266 7.68 8.32 4.25
CA ALA A 266 8.39 7.22 4.89
C ALA A 266 9.40 7.70 5.95
N PHE A 267 10.10 8.81 5.70
CA PHE A 267 11.04 9.38 6.66
C PHE A 267 10.35 9.80 7.96
N PHE A 268 9.24 10.54 7.87
CA PHE A 268 8.53 11.00 9.06
C PHE A 268 7.77 9.90 9.79
N THR A 269 7.43 8.80 9.10
CA THR A 269 6.65 7.70 9.70
C THR A 269 7.48 6.53 10.19
N ILE A 270 8.81 6.58 10.03
CA ILE A 270 9.71 5.51 10.49
C ILE A 270 9.56 5.20 12.01
N PRO A 271 9.33 6.16 12.92
CA PRO A 271 9.18 5.81 14.34
C PRO A 271 7.93 4.96 14.60
N PHE A 272 6.85 5.18 13.83
CA PHE A 272 5.63 4.36 13.92
C PHE A 272 5.83 2.95 13.33
N ASP A 273 6.66 2.83 12.28
CA ASP A 273 7.11 1.54 11.75
C ASP A 273 7.85 0.73 12.82
N VAL A 274 8.80 1.37 13.52
CA VAL A 274 9.59 0.74 14.59
C VAL A 274 8.68 0.29 15.75
N VAL A 275 7.77 1.14 16.21
CA VAL A 275 6.80 0.77 17.26
C VAL A 275 5.96 -0.43 16.84
N LYS A 276 5.45 -0.44 15.60
CA LYS A 276 4.66 -1.57 15.08
C LYS A 276 5.47 -2.86 15.11
N THR A 277 6.73 -2.83 14.68
CA THR A 277 7.58 -4.03 14.71
C THR A 277 7.86 -4.52 16.12
N HIS A 278 8.17 -3.63 17.07
CA HIS A 278 8.38 -4.01 18.47
C HIS A 278 7.11 -4.61 19.08
N ARG A 279 5.95 -4.02 18.80
CA ARG A 279 4.67 -4.53 19.29
C ARG A 279 4.33 -5.90 18.71
N GLN A 280 4.65 -6.15 17.43
CA GLN A 280 4.47 -7.45 16.80
C GLN A 280 5.41 -8.52 17.38
N ILE A 281 6.65 -8.15 17.72
CA ILE A 281 7.59 -9.06 18.40
C ILE A 281 7.09 -9.41 19.80
N GLU A 282 6.67 -8.41 20.59
CA GLU A 282 6.13 -8.61 21.95
C GLU A 282 4.88 -9.49 21.94
N MET A 283 4.00 -9.34 20.94
CA MET A 283 2.84 -10.23 20.75
C MET A 283 3.26 -11.67 20.41
N GLY A 284 4.22 -11.84 19.50
CA GLY A 284 4.69 -13.16 19.07
C GLY A 284 5.46 -13.93 20.15
N GLU A 285 6.22 -13.25 21.00
CA GLU A 285 6.88 -13.88 22.15
C GLU A 285 5.86 -14.31 23.21
N LYS A 286 4.83 -13.50 23.46
CA LYS A 286 3.81 -13.81 24.47
C LYS A 286 2.89 -14.97 24.07
N GLU A 287 2.61 -15.15 22.78
CA GLU A 287 1.88 -16.33 22.26
C GLU A 287 2.64 -17.65 22.51
N ILE A 288 3.96 -17.60 22.68
CA ILE A 288 4.82 -18.78 22.90
C ILE A 288 5.03 -19.07 24.40
N TYR A 289 4.97 -18.05 25.28
CA TYR A 289 5.47 -18.14 26.66
C TYR A 289 4.49 -17.74 27.78
N SER A 290 3.24 -17.36 27.51
CA SER A 290 2.32 -16.90 28.58
C SER A 290 0.85 -17.25 28.41
N ASP A 291 0.28 -17.92 29.42
CA ASP A 291 -1.15 -18.24 29.56
C ASP A 291 -2.02 -17.07 30.12
N LYS A 292 -1.44 -15.89 30.40
CA LYS A 292 -2.17 -14.75 30.98
C LYS A 292 -2.41 -13.63 29.98
N PRO A 293 -3.66 -13.13 29.83
CA PRO A 293 -3.96 -11.99 28.97
C PRO A 293 -3.57 -10.69 29.69
N ILE A 294 -2.47 -10.04 29.33
CA ILE A 294 -2.05 -8.77 29.95
C ILE A 294 -1.71 -7.71 28.90
N ARG A 295 -2.26 -6.51 29.14
CA ARG A 295 -2.32 -5.29 28.30
C ARG A 295 -1.11 -5.08 27.38
N SER A 296 -1.40 -4.80 26.11
CA SER A 296 -0.44 -4.22 25.15
C SER A 296 0.16 -2.96 25.75
N SER A 297 1.51 -2.90 25.83
CA SER A 297 2.24 -1.67 26.12
C SER A 297 1.71 -0.53 25.24
N THR A 298 1.50 0.66 25.81
CA THR A 298 1.04 1.81 25.03
C THR A 298 2.13 2.24 24.05
N THR A 299 1.75 2.74 22.87
CA THR A 299 2.69 3.26 21.86
C THR A 299 3.76 4.16 22.45
N TRP A 300 3.36 5.05 23.35
CA TRP A 300 4.25 5.99 24.03
C TRP A 300 5.31 5.30 24.89
N THR A 301 4.92 4.29 25.68
CA THR A 301 5.88 3.53 26.51
C THR A 301 6.91 2.78 25.67
N ILE A 302 6.52 2.29 24.49
CA ILE A 302 7.43 1.62 23.55
C ILE A 302 8.43 2.65 22.98
N ILE A 303 7.96 3.82 22.55
CA ILE A 303 8.81 4.90 22.03
C ILE A 303 9.82 5.33 23.10
N GLN A 304 9.36 5.60 24.32
CA GLN A 304 10.22 6.01 25.43
C GLN A 304 11.28 4.94 25.74
N ARG A 305 10.87 3.65 25.78
CA ARG A 305 11.79 2.53 26.03
C ARG A 305 12.89 2.46 24.96
N ILE A 306 12.52 2.55 23.69
CA ILE A 306 13.48 2.51 22.57
C ILE A 306 14.42 3.70 22.63
N TYR A 307 13.89 4.90 22.91
CA TYR A 307 14.68 6.11 23.03
C TYR A 307 15.70 6.00 24.17
N HIS A 308 15.32 5.49 25.34
CA HIS A 308 16.24 5.29 26.45
C HIS A 308 17.31 4.22 26.18
N GLN A 309 16.99 3.16 25.43
CA GLN A 309 17.93 2.06 25.15
C GLN A 309 18.90 2.36 24.00
N ASN A 310 18.41 2.91 22.89
CA ASN A 310 19.14 3.04 21.63
C ASN A 310 19.23 4.49 21.12
N GLY A 311 18.71 5.45 21.88
CA GLY A 311 18.65 6.86 21.49
C GLY A 311 17.79 7.11 20.25
N LEU A 312 18.03 8.24 19.59
CA LEU A 312 17.34 8.62 18.34
C LEU A 312 17.63 7.65 17.18
N LYS A 313 18.82 7.06 17.14
CA LYS A 313 19.18 6.08 16.09
C LYS A 313 18.25 4.87 16.13
N GLY A 314 17.80 4.46 17.32
CA GLY A 314 16.82 3.38 17.51
C GLY A 314 15.49 3.61 16.77
N LEU A 315 14.98 4.84 16.79
CA LEU A 315 13.70 5.21 16.17
C LEU A 315 13.76 5.28 14.64
N PHE A 316 14.95 5.45 14.06
CA PHE A 316 15.19 5.50 12.61
C PHE A 316 15.83 4.22 12.07
N THR A 317 15.86 3.14 12.87
CA THR A 317 16.35 1.84 12.42
C THR A 317 15.50 1.31 11.26
N GLY A 318 16.16 0.85 10.19
CA GLY A 318 15.46 0.32 9.01
C GLY A 318 14.96 1.38 8.01
N LEU A 319 15.40 2.64 8.11
CA LEU A 319 15.04 3.69 7.14
C LEU A 319 15.44 3.33 5.70
N THR A 320 16.67 2.88 5.45
CA THR A 320 17.14 2.50 4.11
C THR A 320 16.29 1.41 3.45
N PRO A 321 16.06 0.22 4.06
CA PRO A 321 15.20 -0.79 3.45
C PRO A 321 13.74 -0.33 3.31
N ARG A 322 13.28 0.60 4.15
CA ARG A 322 11.96 1.21 4.00
C ARG A 322 11.90 2.09 2.74
N LEU A 323 12.87 2.99 2.54
CA LEU A 323 12.93 3.88 1.37
C LEU A 323 13.07 3.11 0.06
N VAL A 324 13.96 2.11 0.03
CA VAL A 324 14.17 1.25 -1.15
C VAL A 324 12.89 0.54 -1.59
N LYS A 325 12.02 0.18 -0.64
CA LYS A 325 10.72 -0.43 -0.94
C LYS A 325 9.65 0.61 -1.29
N VAL A 326 9.52 1.66 -0.50
CA VAL A 326 8.38 2.59 -0.57
C VAL A 326 8.49 3.49 -1.79
N ALA A 327 9.69 4.00 -2.11
CA ALA A 327 9.84 4.95 -3.21
C ALA A 327 9.40 4.35 -4.56
N PRO A 328 9.87 3.15 -4.98
CA PRO A 328 9.41 2.55 -6.23
C PRO A 328 7.93 2.17 -6.20
N ALA A 329 7.43 1.67 -5.06
CA ALA A 329 6.03 1.27 -4.93
C ALA A 329 5.08 2.47 -5.11
N CYS A 330 5.36 3.58 -4.43
CA CYS A 330 4.58 4.82 -4.56
C CYS A 330 4.71 5.44 -5.96
N ALA A 331 5.91 5.40 -6.54
CA ALA A 331 6.17 5.94 -7.88
C ALA A 331 5.35 5.24 -8.95
N ILE A 332 5.41 3.90 -8.98
CA ILE A 332 4.68 3.08 -9.96
C ILE A 332 3.17 3.22 -9.75
N MET A 333 2.70 3.14 -8.51
CA MET A 333 1.27 3.20 -8.20
C MET A 333 0.65 4.52 -8.66
N ILE A 334 1.27 5.67 -8.36
CA ILE A 334 0.73 6.97 -8.77
C ILE A 334 0.85 7.16 -10.28
N ALA A 335 2.01 6.86 -10.86
CA ALA A 335 2.21 7.07 -12.30
C ALA A 335 1.22 6.26 -13.12
N THR A 336 0.94 5.02 -12.73
CA THR A 336 -0.05 4.16 -13.40
C THR A 336 -1.48 4.63 -13.16
N PHE A 337 -1.82 5.03 -11.93
CA PHE A 337 -3.16 5.52 -11.60
C PHE A 337 -3.51 6.81 -12.35
N GLU A 338 -2.65 7.83 -12.30
CA GLU A 338 -2.85 9.12 -12.97
C GLU A 338 -2.83 8.97 -14.50
N HIS A 339 -1.93 8.14 -15.03
CA HIS A 339 -1.93 7.85 -16.46
C HIS A 339 -3.22 7.15 -16.88
N GLY A 340 -3.70 6.18 -16.10
CA GLY A 340 -4.99 5.53 -16.34
C GLY A 340 -6.15 6.53 -16.33
N GLN A 341 -6.15 7.45 -15.36
CA GLN A 341 -7.14 8.52 -15.28
C GLN A 341 -7.11 9.44 -16.53
N ASN A 342 -5.93 9.90 -16.93
CA ASN A 342 -5.75 10.75 -18.11
C ASN A 342 -6.19 10.05 -19.41
N LEU A 343 -5.91 8.75 -19.54
CA LEU A 343 -6.39 7.95 -20.67
C LEU A 343 -7.93 7.90 -20.71
N PHE A 344 -8.58 7.64 -19.57
CA PHE A 344 -10.05 7.63 -19.51
C PHE A 344 -10.65 9.01 -19.81
N ALA A 345 -10.04 10.09 -19.31
CA ALA A 345 -10.48 11.46 -19.61
C ALA A 345 -10.35 11.76 -21.11
N ALA A 346 -9.24 11.36 -21.74
CA ALA A 346 -9.02 11.50 -23.17
C ALA A 346 -10.05 10.72 -24.00
N PHE A 347 -10.41 9.50 -23.60
CA PHE A 347 -11.49 8.73 -24.24
C PHE A 347 -12.86 9.42 -24.12
N ILE A 348 -13.18 10.00 -22.96
CA ILE A 348 -14.43 10.74 -22.76
C ILE A 348 -14.46 11.97 -23.67
N LEU A 349 -13.37 12.74 -23.73
CA LEU A 349 -13.26 13.92 -24.58
C LEU A 349 -13.45 13.58 -26.06
N GLN A 350 -12.80 12.52 -26.53
CA GLN A 350 -12.95 12.06 -27.91
C GLN A 350 -14.40 11.62 -28.21
N ALA A 351 -15.06 10.94 -27.26
CA ALA A 351 -16.47 10.58 -27.41
C ALA A 351 -17.38 11.82 -27.47
N LEU A 352 -17.08 12.87 -26.70
CA LEU A 352 -17.85 14.12 -26.72
C LEU A 352 -17.65 14.91 -28.03
N GLU A 353 -16.44 14.96 -28.58
CA GLU A 353 -16.17 15.59 -29.88
C GLU A 353 -16.88 14.88 -31.04
N GLN A 354 -17.08 13.57 -30.93
CA GLN A 354 -17.73 12.77 -31.97
C GLN A 354 -19.26 12.90 -31.98
N PHE A 355 -19.88 13.43 -30.91
CA PHE A 355 -21.33 13.65 -30.80
C PHE A 355 -21.67 15.13 -30.49
N PRO A 356 -21.70 16.02 -31.50
CA PRO A 356 -22.00 17.43 -31.27
C PRO A 356 -23.49 17.65 -30.94
N GLN A 357 -23.76 18.10 -29.72
CA GLN A 357 -24.87 18.98 -29.29
C GLN A 357 -26.35 18.58 -29.46
N ARG A 358 -26.78 17.58 -30.25
CA ARG A 358 -28.23 17.23 -30.35
C ARG A 358 -28.72 16.14 -29.40
N ASN A 359 -27.82 15.39 -28.75
CA ASN A 359 -28.20 14.18 -28.01
C ASN A 359 -27.92 14.20 -26.50
N VAL A 360 -27.37 15.28 -25.93
CA VAL A 360 -27.06 15.32 -24.48
C VAL A 360 -28.34 15.21 -23.62
N TYR A 361 -29.44 15.83 -24.05
CA TYR A 361 -30.74 15.68 -23.39
C TYR A 361 -31.37 14.29 -23.61
N MET A 362 -31.20 13.69 -24.79
CA MET A 362 -31.75 12.35 -25.09
C MET A 362 -30.95 11.20 -24.49
N LEU A 363 -29.63 11.31 -24.32
CA LEU A 363 -28.79 10.29 -23.67
C LEU A 363 -28.98 10.27 -22.15
N THR A 364 -29.23 11.44 -21.53
CA THR A 364 -29.55 11.51 -20.10
C THR A 364 -30.90 10.84 -19.82
N ILE A 365 -31.89 11.01 -20.73
CA ILE A 365 -33.21 10.39 -20.62
C ILE A 365 -33.19 8.89 -20.97
N ARG A 366 -32.42 8.45 -21.99
CA ARG A 366 -32.32 7.02 -22.36
C ARG A 366 -31.52 6.17 -21.36
N LEU A 367 -30.56 6.73 -20.63
CA LEU A 367 -29.84 6.01 -19.56
C LEU A 367 -30.64 5.94 -18.25
N GLN A 368 -31.58 6.85 -18.00
CA GLN A 368 -32.55 6.71 -16.90
C GLN A 368 -33.63 5.66 -17.17
N SER A 369 -33.98 5.40 -18.44
CA SER A 369 -35.02 4.44 -18.82
C SER A 369 -34.50 3.01 -19.07
N ALA A 370 -33.19 2.79 -19.07
CA ALA A 370 -32.57 1.45 -19.17
C ALA A 370 -32.18 0.83 -17.81
N THR A 371 -32.55 1.49 -16.70
CA THR A 371 -32.35 0.98 -15.34
C THR A 371 -33.65 1.13 -14.53
N ILE A 372 -34.68 0.43 -15.00
CA ILE A 372 -35.76 -0.09 -14.16
C ILE A 372 -35.71 -1.60 -14.27
#